data_AF-A0A411DQ11-F1
#
_entry.id   AF-A0A411DQ11-F1
#
_cell.length_a   1.000
_cell.length_b   1.000
_cell.length_c   1.000
_cell.angle_alpha   90.00
_cell.angle_beta   90.00
_cell.angle_gamma   90.00
#
_symmetry.space_group_name_H-M   'P 1'
#
loop_
_entity.id
_entity.type
_entity.pdbx_description
1 polymer ?
#
loop_
_entity_poly.entity_id
_entity_poly.type
_entity_poly.pdbx_seq_one_letter_code
_entity_poly.pdbx_strand_id
1 'polypeptide(L)'
;MKTEEEIFNLIKKSINIKGEFKNYHIRLSNGRFDRESMIGVYSIREGIAINQKNYKLAEQIHQLLIGLKNDSGIILKGVTIQGENYSGMYYLSANYEKVIGYLESQFDENGNLIN
;
A
#
# COMPACT_ATOMS: atom_id res chain seq x y z
N MET A 1 17.67 9.96 -7.79
CA MET A 1 16.36 9.87 -7.09
C MET A 1 15.33 9.58 -8.17
N LYS A 2 14.48 8.56 -8.01
CA LYS A 2 13.43 8.27 -9.00
C LYS A 2 12.41 9.41 -9.03
N THR A 3 11.84 9.68 -10.20
CA THR A 3 10.72 10.60 -10.35
C THR A 3 9.43 9.99 -9.81
N GLU A 4 8.43 10.81 -9.54
CA GLU A 4 7.09 10.33 -9.14
C GLU A 4 6.48 9.39 -10.18
N GLU A 5 6.69 9.68 -11.47
CA GLU A 5 6.20 8.85 -12.58
C GLU A 5 6.92 7.50 -12.67
N GLU A 6 8.24 7.45 -12.42
CA GLU A 6 8.97 6.18 -12.34
C GLU A 6 8.50 5.32 -11.16
N ILE A 7 8.22 5.94 -10.02
CA ILE A 7 7.70 5.25 -8.82
C ILE A 7 6.28 4.73 -9.10
N PHE A 8 5.45 5.53 -9.76
CA PHE A 8 4.11 5.12 -10.17
C PHE A 8 4.14 3.93 -11.10
N ASN A 9 4.99 3.97 -12.13
CA ASN A 9 5.14 2.87 -13.08
C ASN A 9 5.63 1.59 -12.41
N LEU A 10 6.55 1.71 -11.44
CA LEU A 10 6.96 0.58 -10.61
C LEU A 10 5.78 -0.03 -9.85
N ILE A 11 4.98 0.81 -9.18
CA ILE A 11 3.79 0.38 -8.44
C ILE A 11 2.80 -0.31 -9.37
N LYS A 12 2.42 0.35 -10.47
CA LYS A 12 1.49 -0.17 -11.48
C LYS A 12 1.91 -1.55 -11.98
N LYS A 13 3.20 -1.75 -12.24
CA LYS A 13 3.77 -3.03 -12.65
C LYS A 13 3.70 -4.10 -11.55
N SER A 14 4.00 -3.71 -10.30
CA SER A 14 4.07 -4.65 -9.17
C SER A 14 2.72 -5.22 -8.75
N ILE A 15 1.65 -4.43 -8.83
CA ILE A 15 0.32 -4.83 -8.35
C ILE A 15 -0.69 -5.05 -9.48
N ASN A 16 -0.23 -4.99 -10.73
CA ASN A 16 -1.03 -5.23 -11.94
C ASN A 16 -2.34 -4.43 -11.94
N ILE A 17 -2.26 -3.12 -11.68
CA ILE A 17 -3.42 -2.22 -11.75
C ILE A 17 -4.01 -2.30 -13.17
N LYS A 18 -5.12 -3.02 -13.33
CA LYS A 18 -5.87 -3.12 -14.58
C LYS A 18 -6.97 -2.07 -14.59
N GLY A 19 -6.82 -1.05 -15.44
CA GLY A 19 -7.81 0.01 -15.63
C GLY A 19 -7.22 1.28 -16.25
N GLU A 20 -8.05 2.10 -16.89
CA GLU A 20 -7.67 3.47 -17.24
C GLU A 20 -7.57 4.31 -15.95
N PHE A 21 -6.35 4.45 -15.43
CA PHE A 21 -6.05 5.37 -14.32
C PHE A 21 -5.96 6.80 -14.87
N LYS A 22 -7.10 7.47 -14.99
CA LYS A 22 -7.20 8.91 -15.30
C LYS A 22 -7.39 9.69 -13.98
N ASN A 23 -6.83 10.90 -13.91
CA ASN A 23 -6.97 11.82 -12.77
C ASN A 23 -6.53 11.25 -11.40
N TYR A 24 -5.27 10.83 -11.26
CA TYR A 24 -4.72 10.41 -9.97
C TYR A 24 -3.71 11.42 -9.43
N HIS A 25 -3.67 11.55 -8.10
CA HIS A 25 -2.67 12.29 -7.35
C HIS A 25 -1.73 11.32 -6.65
N ILE A 26 -0.43 11.47 -6.89
CA ILE A 26 0.62 10.74 -6.19
C ILE A 26 1.18 11.65 -5.13
N ARG A 27 1.35 11.11 -3.93
CA ARG A 27 2.10 11.78 -2.88
C ARG A 27 3.16 10.84 -2.32
N LEU A 28 4.40 11.28 -2.45
CA LEU A 28 5.53 10.64 -1.79
C LEU A 28 5.58 11.10 -0.33
N SER A 29 5.65 10.15 0.59
CA SER A 29 5.87 10.48 1.99
C SER A 29 7.34 10.90 2.19
N ASN A 30 7.52 12.09 2.77
CA ASN A 30 8.84 12.51 3.26
C ASN A 30 9.29 11.70 4.49
N GLY A 31 8.38 10.92 5.09
CA GLY A 31 8.67 10.05 6.23
C GLY A 31 9.60 8.89 5.88
N ARG A 32 10.29 8.40 6.92
CA ARG A 32 10.98 7.11 6.92
C ARG A 32 10.20 6.21 7.86
N PHE A 33 9.71 5.09 7.36
CA PHE A 33 8.98 4.13 8.18
C PHE A 33 9.94 3.01 8.56
N ASP A 34 10.07 2.74 9.85
CA ASP A 34 10.82 1.59 10.35
C ASP A 34 10.00 0.31 10.12
N ARG A 35 10.60 -0.69 9.46
CA ARG A 35 9.92 -1.91 9.02
C ARG A 35 9.38 -2.72 10.20
N GLU A 36 10.16 -2.89 11.26
CA GLU A 36 9.75 -3.63 12.46
C GLU A 36 8.57 -2.94 13.17
N SER A 37 8.63 -1.61 13.27
CA SER A 37 7.52 -0.80 13.79
C SER A 37 6.25 -0.99 12.95
N MET A 38 6.37 -1.02 11.61
CA MET A 38 5.23 -1.28 10.74
C MET A 38 4.68 -2.70 10.91
N ILE A 39 5.54 -3.71 11.07
CA ILE A 39 5.08 -5.09 11.38
C ILE A 39 4.24 -5.09 12.66
N GLY A 40 4.74 -4.46 13.73
CA GLY A 40 3.99 -4.37 15.00
C GLY A 40 2.64 -3.69 14.83
N VAL A 41 2.60 -2.52 14.18
CA VAL A 41 1.35 -1.77 13.93
C VAL A 41 0.36 -2.60 13.11
N TYR A 42 0.80 -3.21 12.03
CA TYR A 42 -0.09 -3.92 11.13
C TYR A 42 -0.55 -5.27 11.70
N SER A 43 0.26 -5.94 12.53
CA SER A 43 -0.19 -7.14 13.25
C SER A 43 -1.31 -6.84 14.25
N ILE A 44 -1.26 -5.69 14.93
CA ILE A 44 -2.38 -5.24 15.79
C ILE A 44 -3.63 -4.96 14.93
N ARG A 45 -3.46 -4.27 13.81
CA ARG A 45 -4.59 -3.94 12.91
C ARG A 45 -5.22 -5.17 12.27
N GLU A 46 -4.43 -6.17 11.91
CA GLU A 46 -4.93 -7.46 11.42
C GLU A 46 -5.84 -8.13 12.47
N GLY A 47 -5.39 -8.23 13.72
CA GLY A 47 -6.18 -8.79 14.81
C GLY A 47 -7.48 -8.01 15.05
N ILE A 48 -7.45 -6.68 14.97
CA ILE A 48 -8.66 -5.85 15.08
C ILE A 48 -9.62 -6.15 13.92
N ALA A 49 -9.13 -6.23 12.68
CA ALA A 49 -9.95 -6.52 11.51
C ALA A 49 -10.63 -7.89 11.62
N ILE A 50 -9.90 -8.91 12.08
CA ILE A 50 -10.44 -10.25 12.36
C ILE A 50 -11.56 -10.17 13.42
N ASN A 51 -11.32 -9.48 14.53
CA ASN A 51 -12.31 -9.34 15.61
C ASN A 51 -13.59 -8.61 15.15
N GLN A 52 -13.46 -7.69 14.20
CA GLN A 52 -14.59 -6.98 13.59
C GLN A 52 -15.25 -7.76 12.45
N LYS A 53 -14.80 -8.99 12.17
CA LYS A 53 -15.23 -9.82 11.03
C LYS A 53 -15.01 -9.15 9.67
N ASN A 54 -14.08 -8.20 9.59
CA ASN A 54 -13.65 -7.60 8.34
C ASN A 54 -12.51 -8.42 7.74
N TYR A 55 -12.86 -9.62 7.28
CA TYR A 55 -11.88 -10.60 6.80
C TYR A 55 -11.14 -10.14 5.54
N LYS A 56 -11.78 -9.31 4.71
CA LYS A 56 -11.16 -8.74 3.51
C LYS A 56 -10.02 -7.80 3.86
N LEU A 57 -10.24 -6.89 4.81
CA LEU A 57 -9.18 -6.03 5.33
C LEU A 57 -8.09 -6.84 6.04
N ALA A 58 -8.47 -7.86 6.82
CA ALA A 58 -7.51 -8.73 7.48
C ALA A 58 -6.59 -9.42 6.47
N GLU A 59 -7.14 -9.95 5.37
CA GLU A 59 -6.37 -10.58 4.29
C GLU A 59 -5.42 -9.59 3.61
N GLN A 60 -5.87 -8.37 3.30
CA GLN A 60 -4.98 -7.34 2.74
C GLN A 60 -3.83 -7.01 3.69
N ILE A 61 -4.11 -6.83 4.98
CA ILE A 61 -3.08 -6.57 5.99
C ILE A 61 -2.13 -7.77 6.13
N HIS A 62 -2.64 -9.00 6.05
CA HIS A 62 -1.84 -10.20 6.07
C HIS A 62 -0.82 -10.22 4.93
N GLN A 63 -1.25 -9.92 3.71
CA GLN A 63 -0.36 -9.85 2.54
C GLN A 63 0.70 -8.74 2.71
N LEU A 64 0.31 -7.57 3.23
CA LEU A 64 1.27 -6.53 3.60
C LEU A 64 2.30 -7.04 4.63
N LEU A 65 1.86 -7.73 5.68
CA LEU A 65 2.74 -8.29 6.70
C LEU A 65 3.72 -9.32 6.15
N ILE A 66 3.30 -10.17 5.21
CA ILE A 66 4.20 -11.09 4.51
C ILE A 66 5.30 -10.31 3.80
N GLY A 67 4.92 -9.27 3.04
CA GLY A 67 5.87 -8.39 2.36
C GLY A 67 6.88 -7.74 3.31
N LEU A 68 6.39 -7.18 4.42
CA LEU A 68 7.23 -6.56 5.45
C LEU A 68 8.14 -7.56 6.17
N LYS A 69 7.70 -8.79 6.42
CA LYS A 69 8.53 -9.81 7.10
C LYS A 69 9.61 -10.39 6.19
N ASN A 70 9.36 -10.44 4.89
CA ASN A 70 10.28 -11.00 3.90
C ASN A 70 11.29 -9.98 3.34
N ASP A 71 11.15 -8.70 3.66
CA ASP A 71 12.12 -7.68 3.26
C ASP A 71 13.24 -7.52 4.28
N SER A 72 14.49 -7.48 3.80
CA SER A 72 15.67 -7.29 4.66
C SER A 72 15.98 -5.82 4.96
N GLY A 73 15.32 -4.87 4.29
CA GLY A 73 15.51 -3.45 4.52
C GLY A 73 14.96 -3.01 5.87
N ILE A 74 15.61 -2.05 6.53
CA ILE A 74 15.12 -1.51 7.82
C ILE A 74 14.16 -0.35 7.59
N ILE A 75 14.44 0.48 6.57
CA ILE A 75 13.69 1.69 6.28
C ILE A 75 12.86 1.53 5.02
N LEU A 76 11.60 1.93 5.12
CA LEU A 76 10.63 1.95 4.05
C LEU A 76 10.26 3.38 3.65
N LYS A 77 9.82 3.52 2.41
CA LYS A 77 9.23 4.74 1.85
C LYS A 77 7.75 4.54 1.61
N GLY A 78 6.94 5.49 2.08
CA GLY A 78 5.49 5.48 1.85
C GLY A 78 5.14 6.23 0.58
N VAL A 79 4.26 5.67 -0.23
CA VAL A 79 3.66 6.33 -1.40
C VAL A 79 2.16 6.17 -1.30
N THR A 80 1.42 7.27 -1.40
CA THR A 80 -0.04 7.23 -1.51
C THR A 80 -0.44 7.58 -2.93
N ILE A 81 -1.36 6.80 -3.48
CA ILE A 81 -2.02 7.09 -4.76
C ILE A 81 -3.50 7.28 -4.46
N GLN A 82 -4.05 8.42 -4.88
CA GLN A 82 -5.47 8.74 -4.75
C GLN A 82 -6.04 9.07 -6.12
N GLY A 83 -7.08 8.35 -6.53
CA GLY A 83 -7.93 8.68 -7.66
C GLY A 83 -9.37 8.87 -7.19
N GLU A 84 -10.29 9.10 -8.12
CA GLU A 84 -11.72 9.32 -7.80
C GLU A 84 -12.34 8.13 -7.06
N ASN A 85 -12.10 6.92 -7.56
CA ASN A 85 -12.70 5.67 -7.04
C ASN A 85 -11.66 4.71 -6.49
N TYR A 86 -10.50 5.22 -6.12
CA TYR A 86 -9.36 4.39 -5.74
C TYR A 86 -8.45 5.12 -4.75
N SER A 87 -8.02 4.42 -3.70
CA SER A 87 -6.94 4.86 -2.83
C SER A 87 -6.01 3.71 -2.49
N GLY A 88 -4.71 3.95 -2.58
CA GLY A 88 -3.69 2.97 -2.21
C GLY A 88 -2.58 3.59 -1.37
N MET A 89 -2.13 2.85 -0.35
CA MET A 89 -0.94 3.14 0.44
C MET A 89 0.09 2.05 0.19
N TYR A 90 1.27 2.44 -0.26
CA TYR A 90 2.33 1.53 -0.68
C TYR A 90 3.58 1.75 0.14
N TYR A 91 4.21 0.66 0.54
CA TYR A 91 5.52 0.66 1.16
C TYR A 91 6.55 0.17 0.16
N LEU A 92 7.56 0.99 -0.09
CA LEU A 92 8.66 0.72 -1.00
C LEU A 92 9.97 0.60 -0.23
N SER A 93 10.96 -0.05 -0.84
CA SER A 93 12.33 -0.06 -0.33
C SER A 93 12.88 1.37 -0.21
N ALA A 94 13.89 1.56 0.63
CA ALA A 94 14.49 2.87 0.90
C ALA A 94 14.91 3.65 -0.37
N ASN A 95 15.28 2.92 -1.43
CA ASN A 95 15.75 3.46 -2.70
C ASN A 95 14.67 3.51 -3.80
N TYR A 96 13.41 3.21 -3.48
CA TYR A 96 12.29 3.15 -4.43
C TYR A 96 12.48 2.11 -5.55
N GLU A 97 13.17 1.00 -5.28
CA GLU A 97 13.47 -0.03 -6.30
C GLU A 97 12.44 -1.15 -6.32
N LYS A 98 11.74 -1.36 -5.21
CA LYS A 98 10.83 -2.49 -5.00
C LYS A 98 9.64 -2.06 -4.16
N VAL A 99 8.45 -2.53 -4.52
CA VAL A 99 7.26 -2.47 -3.65
C VAL A 99 7.33 -3.65 -2.67
N ILE A 100 7.27 -3.33 -1.38
CA ILE A 100 7.33 -4.29 -0.28
C ILE A 100 5.94 -4.84 0.03
N GLY A 101 4.93 -3.97 0.05
CA GLY A 101 3.55 -4.32 0.30
C GLY A 101 2.66 -3.09 0.27
N TYR A 102 1.35 -3.30 0.35
CA TYR A 102 0.38 -2.23 0.15
C TYR A 102 -0.96 -2.51 0.81
N LEU A 103 -1.78 -1.47 0.94
CA LEU A 103 -3.20 -1.53 1.24
C LEU A 103 -3.95 -0.73 0.18
N GLU A 104 -5.07 -1.26 -0.29
CA GLU A 104 -5.87 -0.65 -1.36
C GLU A 104 -7.34 -0.64 -0.99
N SER A 105 -8.02 0.37 -1.51
CA SER A 105 -9.46 0.53 -1.41
C SER A 105 -9.97 1.04 -2.74
N GLN A 106 -10.98 0.35 -3.27
CA GLN A 106 -11.72 0.71 -4.46
C GLN A 106 -13.14 1.06 -4.07
N PHE A 107 -13.69 2.08 -4.71
CA PHE A 107 -15.03 2.57 -4.45
C PHE A 107 -15.88 2.42 -5.70
N ASP A 108 -17.17 2.14 -5.53
CA ASP A 108 -18.13 2.21 -6.63
C ASP A 108 -18.50 3.68 -6.93
N GLU A 109 -19.32 3.89 -7.96
CA GLU A 109 -19.79 5.21 -8.36
C GLU A 109 -20.60 5.94 -7.26
N ASN A 110 -21.07 5.19 -6.24
CA ASN A 110 -21.79 5.72 -5.09
C ASN A 110 -20.88 5.96 -3.88
N GLY A 111 -19.56 5.72 -4.01
CA GLY A 111 -18.58 5.84 -2.93
C GLY A 111 -18.55 4.65 -1.97
N ASN A 112 -19.21 3.53 -2.27
CA ASN A 112 -19.17 2.33 -1.43
C ASN A 112 -17.87 1.57 -1.64
N LEU A 113 -17.27 1.08 -0.56
CA LEU A 113 -16.09 0.23 -0.61
C LEU A 113 -16.39 -1.09 -1.32
N ILE A 114 -15.75 -1.32 -2.47
CA ILE A 114 -15.79 -2.57 -3.21
C ILE A 114 -14.70 -3.52 -2.71
N ASN A 115 -13.53 -3.00 -2.33
CA ASN A 115 -12.42 -3.84 -1.88
C ASN A 115 -11.63 -3.40 -0.65
#